data_AF-A0A5B6ZJ32-F1
#
_entry.id   AF-A0A5B6ZJ32-F1
#
_cell.length_a   1.000
_cell.length_b   1.000
_cell.length_c   1.000
_cell.angle_alpha   90.00
_cell.angle_beta   90.00
_cell.angle_gamma   90.00
#
_symmetry.space_group_name_H-M   'P 1'
#
loop_
_entity.id
_entity.type
_entity.pdbx_description
1 polymer ?
#
loop_
_entity_poly.entity_id
_entity_poly.type
_entity_poly.pdbx_seq_one_letter_code
_entity_poly.pdbx_strand_id
1 'polypeptide(L)'
;MTDYSMPGMSGYDLLKRVKGSSWKDVPVVVMSSENVPSRINMCLEEGAEEFLLKPVQLSDLRKLQSHLLNPPLNHSCENMDNSFVETENNNNNNNNNNNDNSGNNANKRKAMSPEPSDRRPKMKELAVV
;
A
#
# COMPACT_ATOMS: atom_id res chain seq x y z
N MET A 1 4.79 4.32 14.52
CA MET A 1 4.88 3.18 13.58
C MET A 1 5.95 2.22 14.12
N THR A 2 5.78 0.90 14.00
CA THR A 2 6.72 -0.13 14.49
C THR A 2 6.96 -1.22 13.44
N ASP A 3 8.08 -1.93 13.53
CA ASP A 3 8.36 -3.13 12.72
C ASP A 3 7.72 -4.37 13.36
N TYR A 4 7.24 -5.31 12.53
CA TYR A 4 6.76 -6.62 12.95
C TYR A 4 7.93 -7.52 13.36
N SER A 5 9.01 -7.50 12.58
CA SER A 5 10.19 -8.35 12.79
C SER A 5 11.25 -7.58 13.56
N MET A 6 11.20 -7.64 14.90
CA MET A 6 12.22 -7.06 15.78
C MET A 6 13.00 -8.17 16.51
N PRO A 7 14.30 -7.96 16.81
CA PRO A 7 15.05 -8.89 17.65
C PRO A 7 14.51 -8.85 19.09
N GLY A 8 14.32 -10.02 19.70
CA GLY A 8 13.92 -10.17 21.10
C GLY A 8 12.42 -10.08 21.38
N MET A 9 11.63 -9.38 20.56
CA MET A 9 10.17 -9.32 20.68
C MET A 9 9.49 -9.11 19.33
N SER A 10 8.25 -9.57 19.16
CA SER A 10 7.49 -9.26 17.95
C SER A 10 6.86 -7.86 18.03
N GLY A 11 6.70 -7.19 16.89
CA GLY A 11 5.88 -5.97 16.80
C GLY A 11 4.43 -6.20 17.23
N TYR A 12 3.94 -7.43 17.07
CA TYR A 12 2.66 -7.86 17.62
C TYR A 12 2.62 -7.82 19.15
N ASP A 13 3.67 -8.32 19.81
CA ASP A 13 3.75 -8.31 21.28
C ASP A 13 3.82 -6.87 21.80
N LEU A 14 4.55 -6.00 21.08
CA LEU A 14 4.59 -4.57 21.37
C LEU A 14 3.20 -3.94 21.25
N LEU A 15 2.51 -4.18 20.13
CA LEU A 15 1.15 -3.67 19.89
C LEU A 15 0.22 -4.07 21.04
N LYS A 16 0.20 -5.37 21.39
CA LYS A 16 -0.61 -5.91 22.48
C LYS A 16 -0.28 -5.24 23.82
N ARG A 17 1.01 -5.00 24.10
CA ARG A 17 1.45 -4.32 25.32
C ARG A 17 1.01 -2.86 25.36
N VAL A 18 1.10 -2.14 24.23
CA VAL A 18 0.67 -0.74 24.10
C VAL A 18 -0.83 -0.63 24.30
N LYS A 19 -1.62 -1.43 23.57
CA LYS A 19 -3.09 -1.43 23.66
C LYS A 19 -3.62 -1.94 25.01
N GLY A 20 -2.91 -2.84 25.66
CA GLY A 20 -3.23 -3.31 27.02
C GLY A 20 -2.76 -2.38 28.16
N SER A 21 -2.18 -1.22 27.85
CA SER A 21 -1.63 -0.29 28.85
C SER A 21 -2.35 1.07 28.82
N SER A 22 -1.87 2.03 29.61
CA SER A 22 -2.39 3.41 29.61
C SER A 22 -2.23 4.13 28.26
N TRP A 23 -1.48 3.56 27.32
CA TRP A 23 -1.22 4.13 25.98
C TRP A 23 -2.20 3.61 24.90
N LYS A 24 -3.35 3.06 25.29
CA LYS A 24 -4.34 2.47 24.38
C LYS A 24 -4.82 3.43 23.27
N ASP A 25 -4.84 4.73 23.57
CA ASP A 25 -5.31 5.78 22.66
C ASP A 25 -4.27 6.16 21.59
N VAL A 26 -3.03 5.66 21.72
CA VAL A 26 -1.99 5.90 20.71
C VAL A 26 -2.28 5.06 19.46
N PRO A 27 -2.37 5.68 18.26
CA PRO A 27 -2.52 4.94 17.02
C PRO A 27 -1.20 4.22 16.70
N VAL A 28 -1.28 2.90 16.51
CA VAL A 28 -0.11 2.06 16.22
C VAL A 28 -0.25 1.49 14.82
N VAL A 29 0.76 1.73 13.99
CA VAL A 29 0.88 1.18 12.65
C VAL A 29 2.01 0.18 12.64
N VAL A 30 1.75 -1.03 12.14
CA VAL A 30 2.74 -2.11 12.07
C VAL A 30 3.27 -2.22 10.64
N MET A 31 4.57 -2.44 10.50
CA MET A 31 5.23 -2.60 9.20
C MET A 31 5.94 -3.95 9.14
N SER A 32 5.78 -4.73 8.07
CA SER A 32 6.42 -6.05 7.92
C SER A 32 7.06 -6.20 6.54
N SER A 33 8.12 -7.00 6.44
CA SER A 33 8.69 -7.40 5.15
C SER A 33 7.97 -8.61 4.55
N GLU A 34 7.19 -9.33 5.35
CA GLU A 34 6.48 -10.54 4.94
C GLU A 34 4.99 -10.26 4.75
N ASN A 35 4.45 -10.75 3.62
CA ASN A 35 3.04 -10.67 3.28
C ASN A 35 2.29 -11.92 3.73
N VAL A 36 1.97 -11.98 5.03
CA VAL A 36 1.25 -13.10 5.64
C VAL A 36 -0.12 -12.61 6.11
N PRO A 37 -1.22 -12.93 5.39
CA PRO A 37 -2.56 -12.43 5.70
C PRO A 37 -3.03 -12.72 7.13
N SER A 38 -2.66 -13.88 7.69
CA SER A 38 -3.01 -14.20 9.09
C SER A 38 -2.38 -13.24 10.09
N ARG A 39 -1.13 -12.82 9.87
CA ARG A 39 -0.45 -11.83 10.73
C ARG A 39 -1.05 -10.44 10.59
N ILE A 40 -1.41 -10.07 9.36
CA ILE A 40 -2.07 -8.80 9.06
C ILE A 40 -3.39 -8.73 9.84
N ASN A 41 -4.24 -9.73 9.68
CA ASN A 41 -5.54 -9.79 10.36
C ASN A 41 -5.37 -9.76 11.88
N MET A 42 -4.45 -10.56 12.42
CA MET A 42 -4.20 -10.60 13.87
C MET A 42 -3.75 -9.25 14.43
N CYS A 43 -2.93 -8.48 13.70
CA CYS A 43 -2.54 -7.13 14.14
C CYS A 43 -3.73 -6.15 14.08
N LEU A 44 -4.54 -6.22 13.03
CA LEU A 44 -5.72 -5.36 12.88
C LEU A 44 -6.78 -5.66 13.95
N GLU A 45 -7.00 -6.95 14.28
CA GLU A 45 -7.92 -7.40 15.33
C GLU A 45 -7.50 -6.92 16.73
N GLU A 46 -6.19 -6.87 17.02
CA GLU A 46 -5.65 -6.32 18.28
C GLU A 46 -5.67 -4.78 18.32
N GLY A 47 -6.18 -4.12 17.28
CA GLY A 47 -6.35 -2.66 17.24
C GLY A 47 -5.16 -1.90 16.66
N ALA A 48 -4.37 -2.52 15.77
CA ALA A 48 -3.49 -1.75 14.90
C ALA A 48 -4.33 -0.88 13.95
N GLU A 49 -3.92 0.36 13.75
CA GLU A 49 -4.58 1.31 12.86
C GLU A 49 -4.46 0.88 11.39
N GLU A 50 -3.28 0.35 11.03
CA GLU A 50 -2.95 -0.05 9.67
C GLU A 50 -1.75 -1.01 9.69
N PHE A 51 -1.65 -1.85 8.66
CA PHE A 51 -0.51 -2.74 8.45
C PHE A 51 0.13 -2.48 7.09
N LEU A 52 1.43 -2.13 7.09
CA LEU A 52 2.17 -1.80 5.88
C LEU A 52 3.20 -2.87 5.52
N LEU A 53 3.37 -3.09 4.22
CA LEU A 53 4.45 -3.91 3.70
C LEU A 53 5.67 -3.04 3.39
N LYS A 54 6.85 -3.53 3.79
CA LYS A 54 8.13 -2.94 3.45
C LYS A 54 8.56 -3.42 2.06
N PRO A 55 9.09 -2.55 1.19
CA PRO A 55 9.31 -1.11 1.40
C PRO A 55 7.99 -0.30 1.34
N VAL A 56 7.84 0.64 2.27
CA VAL A 56 6.64 1.48 2.38
C VAL A 56 6.58 2.44 1.20
N GLN A 57 5.42 2.53 0.54
CA GLN A 57 5.21 3.42 -0.60
C GLN A 57 4.45 4.69 -0.19
N LEU A 58 4.60 5.77 -0.96
CA LEU A 58 3.86 7.02 -0.73
C LEU A 58 2.34 6.83 -0.77
N SER A 59 1.84 5.84 -1.53
CA SER A 59 0.42 5.47 -1.55
C SER A 59 -0.10 4.98 -0.21
N ASP A 60 0.76 4.33 0.58
CA ASP A 60 0.39 3.75 1.86
C ASP A 60 0.23 4.83 2.93
N LEU A 61 1.04 5.88 2.86
CA LEU A 61 0.95 7.02 3.76
C LEU A 61 -0.34 7.82 3.57
N ARG A 62 -0.90 7.86 2.36
CA ARG A 62 -2.20 8.52 2.11
C ARG A 62 -3.34 7.85 2.88
N LYS A 63 -3.26 6.54 3.12
CA LYS A 63 -4.23 5.83 3.96
C LYS A 63 -4.09 6.29 5.41
N LEU A 64 -2.88 6.47 5.89
CA LEU A 64 -2.62 6.92 7.27
C LEU A 64 -3.05 8.37 7.52
N GLN A 65 -3.04 9.23 6.50
CA GLN A 65 -3.37 10.65 6.67
C GLN A 65 -4.77 10.86 7.28
N SER A 66 -5.78 10.09 6.86
CA SER A 66 -7.14 10.22 7.40
C SER A 66 -7.22 9.85 8.88
N HIS A 67 -6.39 8.89 9.33
CA HIS A 67 -6.41 8.38 10.68
C HIS A 67 -5.55 9.21 11.65
N LEU A 68 -4.47 9.84 11.15
CA LEU A 68 -3.54 10.59 11.99
C LEU A 68 -3.82 12.10 12.04
N LEU A 69 -4.41 12.69 11.01
CA LEU A 69 -4.65 14.14 10.94
C LEU A 69 -6.04 14.53 11.44
N ASN A 70 -6.97 13.58 11.55
CA ASN A 70 -8.31 13.77 12.09
C ASN A 70 -8.54 12.83 13.27
N PRO A 71 -7.85 13.04 14.42
CA PRO A 71 -8.18 12.27 15.62
C PRO A 71 -9.67 12.48 15.94
N PRO A 72 -10.43 11.41 16.27
CA PRO A 72 -11.81 11.57 16.70
C PRO A 72 -11.85 12.49 17.92
N LEU A 73 -12.49 13.65 17.77
CA LEU A 73 -12.65 14.68 18.78
C LEU A 73 -13.51 14.16 19.95
N ASN A 74 -12.90 13.39 20.84
CA ASN A 74 -13.48 13.01 22.13
C ASN A 74 -12.76 13.72 23.29
N HIS A 75 -12.29 14.94 23.06
CA HIS A 75 -11.80 15.82 24.12
C HIS A 75 -12.42 17.20 23.92
N SER A 76 -13.45 17.49 24.72
CA SER A 76 -13.92 18.84 24.93
C SER A 76 -12.83 19.64 25.63
N CYS A 77 -12.01 20.34 24.86
CA CYS A 77 -11.30 21.54 25.31
C CYS A 77 -11.03 22.45 24.10
N GLU A 78 -11.22 23.73 24.34
CA GLU A 78 -11.58 24.78 23.39
C GLU A 78 -10.45 25.23 22.44
N ASN A 79 -10.88 25.71 21.27
CA ASN A 79 -10.29 26.73 20.38
C ASN A 79 -8.80 27.08 20.57
N MET A 80 -7.99 26.77 19.55
CA MET A 80 -6.84 27.58 19.17
C MET A 80 -6.75 27.60 17.64
N ASP A 81 -6.65 28.81 17.10
CA ASP A 81 -6.92 29.17 15.72
C ASP A 81 -5.98 28.53 14.69
N ASN A 82 -6.57 28.17 13.55
CA ASN A 82 -5.86 27.94 12.30
C ASN A 82 -5.24 29.27 11.82
N SER A 83 -3.92 29.38 11.86
CA SER A 83 -3.19 30.35 11.05
C SER A 83 -1.94 29.70 10.44
N PHE A 84 -2.09 29.19 9.22
CA PHE A 84 -0.95 29.13 8.30
C PHE A 84 -1.43 29.39 6.86
N VAL A 85 -1.21 30.63 6.44
CA VAL A 85 -1.40 31.28 5.13
C VAL A 85 -0.19 32.24 5.09
N GLU A 86 0.70 32.38 4.11
CA GLU A 86 0.88 32.00 2.70
C GLU A 86 2.43 32.12 2.44
N THR A 87 3.05 31.72 1.33
CA THR A 87 3.02 32.42 0.03
C THR A 87 3.73 31.61 -1.08
N GLU A 88 3.01 31.49 -2.19
CA GLU A 88 3.39 31.53 -3.62
C GLU A 88 4.87 31.38 -4.04
N ASN A 89 5.11 30.47 -4.99
CA ASN A 89 6.12 30.69 -6.02
C ASN A 89 5.53 30.34 -7.40
N ASN A 90 5.10 31.41 -8.06
CA ASN A 90 4.58 31.47 -9.41
C ASN A 90 5.78 31.59 -10.36
N ASN A 91 5.96 30.64 -11.28
CA ASN A 91 6.83 30.84 -12.45
C ASN A 91 6.15 30.27 -13.69
N ASN A 92 5.41 31.17 -14.35
CA ASN A 92 5.00 31.05 -15.74
C ASN A 92 6.24 31.10 -16.65
N ASN A 93 6.40 30.11 -17.53
CA ASN A 93 7.10 30.31 -18.79
C ASN A 93 6.28 29.67 -19.92
N ASN A 94 5.53 30.53 -20.61
CA ASN A 94 4.98 30.26 -21.93
C ASN A 94 6.13 30.12 -22.93
N ASN A 95 6.17 29.00 -23.66
CA ASN A 95 6.75 28.98 -25.00
C ASN A 95 5.81 28.22 -25.92
N ASN A 96 5.02 29.00 -26.67
CA ASN A 96 4.36 28.55 -27.88
C ASN A 96 5.44 28.25 -28.94
N ASN A 97 5.34 27.10 -29.59
CA ASN A 97 5.70 26.95 -30.99
C ASN A 97 4.80 25.87 -31.60
N ASN A 98 3.85 26.35 -32.41
CA ASN A 98 3.14 25.54 -33.39
C ASN A 98 4.14 25.09 -34.47
N ASN A 99 3.99 23.87 -34.97
CA ASN A 99 3.96 23.64 -36.41
C ASN A 99 3.34 22.28 -36.72
N ASP A 100 2.40 22.36 -37.65
CA ASP A 100 1.69 21.31 -38.36
C ASP A 100 2.66 20.28 -38.96
N ASN A 101 2.24 19.02 -39.14
CA ASN A 101 1.51 18.62 -40.35
C ASN A 101 1.42 17.09 -40.47
N SER A 102 0.22 16.64 -40.86
CA SER A 102 -0.13 15.53 -41.76
C SER A 102 0.77 14.29 -41.85
N GLY A 103 0.17 13.11 -41.69
CA GLY A 103 0.81 11.87 -42.11
C GLY A 103 0.01 10.61 -41.84
N ASN A 104 -1.00 10.37 -42.67
CA ASN A 104 -1.66 9.08 -42.83
C ASN A 104 -0.63 7.94 -42.94
N ASN A 105 -0.91 6.77 -42.34
CA ASN A 105 -0.78 5.49 -43.06
C ASN A 105 -1.46 4.35 -42.32
N ALA A 106 -2.53 3.87 -42.94
CA ALA A 106 -3.07 2.55 -42.74
C ALA A 106 -2.01 1.50 -43.10
N ASN A 107 -1.80 0.50 -42.25
CA ASN A 107 -1.36 -0.81 -42.70
C ASN A 107 -2.22 -1.91 -42.07
N LYS A 108 -3.26 -2.19 -42.85
CA LYS A 108 -4.05 -3.41 -42.95
C LYS A 108 -3.12 -4.60 -43.21
N ARG A 109 -3.27 -5.70 -42.44
CA ARG A 109 -3.09 -7.12 -42.83
C ARG A 109 -2.90 -7.98 -41.56
N LYS A 110 -3.29 -9.24 -41.47
CA LYS A 110 -4.28 -10.15 -42.08
C LYS A 110 -4.08 -11.47 -41.31
N ALA A 111 -5.17 -12.12 -40.92
CA ALA A 111 -5.18 -13.37 -40.16
C ALA A 111 -4.31 -14.50 -40.75
N MET A 112 -3.82 -15.40 -39.90
CA MET A 112 -3.77 -16.85 -40.19
C MET A 112 -3.51 -17.65 -38.89
N SER A 113 -4.41 -18.55 -38.53
CA SER A 113 -4.10 -19.73 -37.71
C SER A 113 -3.22 -20.69 -38.53
N PRO A 114 -2.42 -21.55 -37.88
CA PRO A 114 -2.83 -22.96 -37.88
C PRO A 114 -2.47 -23.74 -36.60
N GLU A 115 -3.40 -24.58 -36.15
CA GLU A 115 -3.11 -25.88 -35.49
C GLU A 115 -2.41 -26.79 -36.51
N PRO A 116 -1.45 -27.66 -36.11
CA PRO A 116 -1.86 -29.03 -35.80
C PRO A 116 -0.98 -29.79 -34.76
N SER A 117 -1.67 -30.62 -33.95
CA SER A 117 -1.37 -32.02 -33.57
C SER A 117 0.08 -32.48 -33.28
N ASP A 118 0.32 -33.00 -32.07
CA ASP A 118 0.72 -34.42 -31.94
C ASP A 118 0.61 -35.01 -30.51
N ARG A 119 0.47 -36.34 -30.47
CA ARG A 119 -0.04 -37.17 -29.38
C ARG A 119 1.06 -37.79 -28.48
N ARG A 120 0.76 -37.85 -27.16
CA ARG A 120 1.06 -38.93 -26.16
C ARG A 120 2.52 -39.09 -25.64
N PRO A 121 2.78 -39.80 -24.50
CA PRO A 121 1.86 -40.57 -23.63
C PRO A 121 1.92 -40.26 -22.11
N LYS A 122 0.92 -40.78 -21.38
CA LYS A 122 0.93 -40.95 -19.92
C LYS A 122 1.90 -42.09 -19.54
N MET A 123 2.76 -41.86 -18.55
CA MET A 123 3.46 -42.95 -17.86
C MET A 123 2.60 -43.44 -16.69
N LYS A 124 2.46 -44.75 -16.63
CA LYS A 124 1.68 -45.51 -15.64
C LYS A 124 2.62 -45.89 -14.48
N GLU A 125 2.10 -45.77 -13.27
CA GLU A 125 2.24 -46.66 -12.12
C GLU A 125 3.40 -47.67 -12.12
N LEU A 126 4.26 -47.57 -11.11
CA LEU A 126 5.05 -48.68 -10.57
C LEU A 126 4.84 -48.70 -9.06
N ALA A 127 4.08 -49.69 -8.60
CA ALA A 127 4.10 -50.14 -7.21
C ALA A 127 5.48 -50.76 -6.93
N VAL A 128 6.06 -50.44 -5.77
CA VAL A 128 7.23 -51.15 -5.24
C VAL A 128 6.92 -51.56 -3.82
N VAL A 129 6.73 -52.88 -3.70
CA VAL A 129 6.93 -53.84 -2.59
C VAL A 129 6.45 -53.44 -1.20
#